data_AF-A0A840Y113-F1
#
_entry.id   AF-A0A840Y113-F1
#
_cell.length_a   1.000
_cell.length_b   1.000
_cell.length_c   1.000
_cell.angle_alpha   90.00
_cell.angle_beta   90.00
_cell.angle_gamma   90.00
#
_symmetry.space_group_name_H-M   'P 1'
#
loop_
_entity.id
_entity.type
_entity.pdbx_description
1 polymer ?
#
loop_
_entity_poly.entity_id
_entity_poly.type
_entity_poly.pdbx_seq_one_letter_code
_entity_poly.pdbx_strand_id
1 'polypeptide(L)'
;MRLAIATAAAVLLGAPGAALASYFVYCDNGRIAVESRDPEQMRIARGSGVCQMGPRFGFLSDAQAFAQRNFGGAGRPCSCR
;
A
#
# COMPACT_ATOMS: atom_id res chain seq x y z
N MET A 1 32.45 -50.40 -11.39
CA MET A 1 32.34 -49.33 -12.39
C MET A 1 31.68 -48.14 -11.71
N ARG A 2 32.45 -47.09 -11.43
CA ARG A 2 32.02 -45.91 -10.66
C ARG A 2 31.43 -44.85 -11.60
N LEU A 3 30.61 -43.98 -11.00
CA LEU A 3 30.09 -42.69 -11.48
C LEU A 3 28.83 -42.70 -12.35
N ALA A 4 27.76 -42.13 -11.77
CA ALA A 4 27.00 -41.07 -12.45
C ALA A 4 26.65 -40.02 -11.38
N ILE A 5 27.25 -38.84 -11.52
CA ILE A 5 27.10 -37.67 -10.66
C ILE A 5 25.72 -37.08 -10.94
N ALA A 6 24.85 -37.03 -9.92
CA ALA A 6 23.60 -36.30 -9.98
C ALA A 6 23.90 -34.80 -9.90
N THR A 7 23.77 -34.10 -11.03
CA THR A 7 23.79 -32.64 -11.08
C THR A 7 22.52 -32.09 -10.45
N ALA A 8 22.61 -31.66 -9.19
CA ALA A 8 21.55 -30.92 -8.53
C ALA A 8 21.43 -29.53 -9.16
N ALA A 9 20.41 -29.32 -9.97
CA ALA A 9 20.02 -28.00 -10.46
C ALA A 9 19.51 -27.17 -9.29
N ALA A 10 20.33 -26.23 -8.80
CA ALA A 10 19.91 -25.25 -7.82
C ALA A 10 18.92 -24.27 -8.47
N VAL A 11 17.63 -24.52 -8.30
CA VAL A 11 16.58 -23.56 -8.62
C VAL A 11 16.71 -22.42 -7.62
N LEU A 12 17.31 -21.30 -8.06
CA LEU A 12 17.23 -20.02 -7.37
C LEU A 12 15.76 -19.57 -7.43
N LEU A 13 14.99 -19.97 -6.42
CA LEU A 13 13.68 -19.40 -6.14
C LEU A 13 13.87 -17.90 -5.96
N GLY A 14 13.45 -17.12 -6.96
CA GLY A 14 13.34 -15.67 -6.85
C GLY A 14 12.46 -15.36 -5.65
N ALA A 15 13.05 -14.82 -4.59
CA ALA A 15 12.28 -14.30 -3.48
C ALA A 15 11.34 -13.22 -4.05
N PRO A 16 10.02 -13.27 -3.79
CA PRO A 16 9.18 -12.12 -4.06
C PRO A 16 9.79 -10.98 -3.25
N GLY A 17 10.35 -9.99 -3.93
CA GLY A 17 10.94 -8.82 -3.29
C GLY A 17 9.91 -8.31 -2.29
N ALA A 18 10.31 -8.24 -1.01
CA ALA A 18 9.42 -7.82 0.06
C ALA A 18 8.72 -6.54 -0.39
N ALA A 19 7.43 -6.64 -0.69
CA ALA A 19 6.63 -5.48 -1.05
C ALA A 19 6.65 -4.60 0.21
N LEU A 20 7.50 -3.57 0.19
CA LEU A 20 7.62 -2.62 1.28
C LEU A 20 6.19 -2.14 1.58
N ALA A 21 5.73 -2.39 2.81
CA ALA A 21 4.39 -2.04 3.23
C ALA A 21 4.14 -0.58 2.84
N SER A 22 3.02 -0.32 2.20
CA SER A 22 2.76 0.98 1.60
C SER A 22 1.46 1.51 2.13
N TYR A 23 1.46 2.79 2.45
CA TYR A 23 0.37 3.48 3.09
C TYR A 23 0.01 4.70 2.27
N PHE A 24 -1.27 5.02 2.24
CA PHE A 24 -1.84 6.10 1.46
C PHE A 24 -2.88 6.82 2.30
N VAL A 25 -3.07 8.10 2.01
CA VAL A 25 -4.15 8.90 2.61
C VAL A 25 -5.23 9.07 1.56
N TYR A 26 -6.46 8.72 1.92
CA TYR A 26 -7.64 8.81 1.08
C TYR A 26 -8.69 9.72 1.69
N CYS A 27 -9.53 10.31 0.85
CA CYS A 27 -10.88 10.68 1.25
C CYS A 27 -11.79 9.50 0.91
N ASP A 28 -12.31 8.80 1.91
CA ASP A 28 -13.26 7.69 1.77
C ASP A 28 -14.63 8.17 2.25
N ASN A 29 -15.58 8.33 1.33
CA ASN A 29 -16.95 8.76 1.62
C ASN A 29 -17.02 10.03 2.48
N GLY A 30 -16.17 11.02 2.14
CA GLY A 30 -16.13 12.31 2.80
C GLY A 30 -15.35 12.32 4.13
N ARG A 31 -14.64 11.24 4.47
CA ARG A 31 -13.77 11.19 5.66
C ARG A 31 -12.34 10.78 5.32
N ILE A 32 -11.37 11.39 6.00
CA ILE A 32 -9.97 11.04 5.84
C ILE A 32 -9.73 9.63 6.36
N ALA A 33 -9.16 8.77 5.52
CA ALA A 33 -8.74 7.42 5.86
C ALA A 33 -7.26 7.22 5.54
N VAL A 34 -6.56 6.44 6.36
CA VAL A 34 -5.19 6.01 6.10
C VAL A 34 -5.21 4.51 5.93
N GLU A 35 -4.80 4.04 4.75
CA GLU A 35 -5.00 2.66 4.32
C GLU A 35 -3.72 2.13 3.70
N SER A 36 -3.48 0.81 3.85
CA SER A 36 -2.37 0.13 3.19
C SER A 36 -2.71 -0.42 1.81
N ARG A 37 -4.00 -0.40 1.47
CA ARG A 37 -4.52 -0.80 0.17
C ARG A 37 -4.11 0.24 -0.86
N ASP A 38 -3.65 -0.21 -2.02
CA ASP A 38 -3.31 0.68 -3.11
C ASP A 38 -4.57 1.33 -3.74
N PRO A 39 -4.41 2.37 -4.57
CA PRO A 39 -5.55 3.09 -5.14
C PRO A 39 -6.48 2.23 -5.99
N GLU A 40 -5.97 1.20 -6.65
CA GLU A 40 -6.80 0.29 -7.45
C GLU A 40 -7.65 -0.59 -6.55
N GLN A 41 -7.07 -1.15 -5.49
CA GLN A 41 -7.80 -1.93 -4.49
C GLN A 41 -8.88 -1.09 -3.79
N MET A 42 -8.56 0.17 -3.45
CA MET A 42 -9.54 1.07 -2.85
C MET A 42 -10.68 1.39 -3.80
N ARG A 43 -10.40 1.63 -5.09
CA ARG A 43 -11.43 1.85 -6.12
C ARG A 43 -12.34 0.64 -6.30
N ILE A 44 -11.80 -0.59 -6.27
CA ILE A 44 -12.61 -1.81 -6.35
C ILE A 44 -13.48 -1.97 -5.08
N ALA A 45 -12.91 -1.71 -3.90
CA ALA A 45 -13.60 -1.92 -2.63
C ALA A 45 -14.65 -0.85 -2.28
N ARG A 46 -14.45 0.39 -2.73
CA ARG A 46 -15.25 1.57 -2.34
C ARG A 46 -15.93 2.28 -3.52
N GLY A 47 -15.61 1.92 -4.75
CA GLY A 47 -16.15 2.57 -5.95
C GLY A 47 -15.56 3.96 -6.19
N SER A 48 -16.37 4.86 -6.76
CA SER A 48 -15.96 6.23 -7.12
C SER A 48 -15.94 7.22 -5.95
N GLY A 49 -16.40 6.82 -4.77
CA GLY A 49 -16.45 7.66 -3.56
C GLY A 49 -15.12 7.80 -2.82
N VAL A 50 -14.02 7.29 -3.39
CA VAL A 50 -12.68 7.35 -2.80
C VAL A 50 -11.68 8.04 -3.73
N CYS A 51 -10.86 8.93 -3.17
CA CYS A 51 -9.77 9.57 -3.88
C CYS A 51 -8.52 9.65 -3.01
N GLN A 52 -7.35 9.49 -3.63
CA GLN A 52 -6.06 9.62 -2.94
C GLN A 52 -5.74 11.10 -2.73
N MET A 53 -5.32 11.46 -1.51
CA MET A 53 -5.07 12.85 -1.10
C MET A 53 -3.58 13.14 -0.83
N GLY A 54 -2.66 12.28 -1.27
CA GLY A 54 -1.23 12.47 -1.00
C GLY A 54 -0.36 11.42 -1.68
N PRO A 55 0.95 11.43 -1.44
CA PRO A 55 1.87 10.45 -2.00
C PRO A 55 1.72 9.07 -1.34
N ARG A 56 2.49 8.09 -1.84
CA ARG A 56 2.72 6.79 -1.19
C ARG A 56 3.72 6.96 -0.05
N PHE A 57 3.45 6.33 1.08
CA PHE A 57 4.33 6.30 2.25
C PHE A 57 4.81 4.88 2.53
N GLY A 58 6.04 4.72 3.01
CA GLY A 58 6.58 3.42 3.44
C GLY A 58 6.19 3.03 4.87
N PHE A 59 5.70 3.99 5.67
CA PHE A 59 5.35 3.77 7.06
C PHE A 59 3.98 4.39 7.38
N LEU A 60 3.22 3.71 8.24
CA LEU A 60 1.91 4.18 8.69
C LEU A 60 2.00 5.52 9.42
N SER A 61 3.03 5.69 10.26
CA SER A 61 3.27 6.90 11.03
C SER A 61 3.41 8.13 10.14
N ASP A 62 4.08 7.99 9.00
CA ASP A 62 4.33 9.09 8.07
C ASP A 62 3.03 9.50 7.37
N ALA A 63 2.24 8.52 6.92
CA ALA A 63 0.93 8.76 6.34
C ALA A 63 -0.04 9.42 7.34
N GLN A 64 -0.03 8.97 8.60
CA GLN A 64 -0.83 9.56 9.68
C GLN A 64 -0.38 10.99 10.01
N ALA A 65 0.93 11.23 10.10
CA ALA A 65 1.47 12.57 10.33
C ALA A 65 1.14 13.52 9.17
N PHE A 66 1.23 13.04 7.93
CA PHE A 66 0.80 13.78 6.75
C PHE A 66 -0.70 14.10 6.82
N ALA A 67 -1.55 13.13 7.12
CA ALA A 67 -3.00 13.34 7.26
C ALA A 67 -3.30 14.36 8.37
N GLN A 68 -2.61 14.28 9.50
CA GLN A 68 -2.77 15.21 10.62
C GLN A 68 -2.40 16.64 10.21
N ARG A 69 -1.25 16.82 9.56
CA ARG A 69 -0.73 18.15 9.20
C ARG A 69 -1.52 18.82 8.08
N ASN A 70 -2.03 18.06 7.11
CA ASN A 70 -2.65 18.61 5.90
C ASN A 70 -4.17 18.63 5.96
N PHE A 71 -4.80 17.68 6.67
CA PHE A 71 -6.25 17.49 6.66
C PHE A 71 -6.87 17.43 8.07
N GLY A 72 -6.05 17.61 9.12
CA GLY A 72 -6.49 17.55 10.51
C GLY A 72 -6.62 16.14 11.10
N GLY A 73 -6.22 15.10 10.36
CA GLY A 73 -6.13 13.72 10.83
C GLY A 73 -7.19 12.79 10.28
N ALA A 74 -7.07 11.50 10.62
CA ALA A 74 -8.04 10.48 10.24
C ALA A 74 -9.45 10.78 10.81
N GLY A 75 -10.49 10.49 10.04
CA GLY A 75 -11.89 10.72 10.38
C GLY A 75 -12.37 12.17 10.19
N ARG A 76 -11.48 13.11 9.91
CA ARG A 76 -11.86 14.49 9.57
C ARG A 76 -12.64 14.55 8.26
N PRO A 77 -13.54 15.52 8.10
CA PRO A 77 -14.27 15.71 6.84
C PRO A 77 -13.30 16.07 5.72
N CYS A 78 -13.55 15.53 4.53
CA CYS A 78 -12.82 15.83 3.30
C CYS A 78 -13.76 15.75 2.11
N SER A 79 -13.27 16.19 0.95
CA SER A 79 -13.96 15.99 -0.32
C SER A 79 -12.95 15.63 -1.39
N CYS A 80 -13.34 14.77 -2.33
CA CYS A 80 -12.60 14.60 -3.56
C CYS A 80 -12.73 15.87 -4.39
N ARG A 81 -11.58 16.42 -4.80
CA ARG A 81 -11.50 17.60 -5.67
C ARG A 81 -10.82 17.19 -6.96
#